data_AF-A0A554W0F6-F1
#
_entry.id   AF-A0A554W0F6-F1
#
_cell.length_a   1.000
_cell.length_b   1.000
_cell.length_c   1.000
_cell.angle_alpha   90.00
_cell.angle_beta   90.00
_cell.angle_gamma   90.00
#
_symmetry.space_group_name_H-M   'P 1'
#
loop_
_entity.id
_entity.type
_entity.pdbx_description
1 polymer ?
#
loop_
_entity_poly.entity_id
_entity_poly.type
_entity_poly.pdbx_seq_one_letter_code
_entity_poly.pdbx_strand_id
1 'polypeptide(L)'
;MSQLHALVAYVPESHAEAVLAAIGDAGAGRLGNYSHCAFTAPGTGRFTPLAGAEPFIGARGVPEQVAEVRIECVVDDGMLDAVIRALRAAHPYEEPAFMTWPVNGHR
;
A
#
# COMPACT_ATOMS: atom_id res chain seq x y z
N MET A 1 -4.01 6.74 24.49
CA MET A 1 -4.52 6.29 23.18
C MET A 1 -3.32 6.21 22.25
N SER A 2 -3.11 5.08 21.56
CA SER A 2 -2.02 4.99 20.58
C SER A 2 -2.29 5.95 19.43
N GLN A 3 -1.24 6.58 18.93
CA GLN A 3 -1.32 7.37 17.71
C GLN A 3 -1.69 6.44 16.55
N LEU A 4 -2.55 6.92 15.65
CA LEU A 4 -2.92 6.19 14.44
C LEU A 4 -2.27 6.86 13.24
N HIS A 5 -1.96 6.06 12.24
CA HIS A 5 -1.52 6.50 10.93
C HIS A 5 -2.55 6.10 9.88
N ALA A 6 -2.83 6.99 8.94
CA ALA A 6 -3.37 6.56 7.66
C ALA A 6 -2.23 5.95 6.84
N LEU A 7 -2.49 4.85 6.15
CA LEU A 7 -1.63 4.26 5.13
C LEU A 7 -2.41 4.31 3.81
N VAL A 8 -1.81 4.91 2.79
CA VAL A 8 -2.29 4.83 1.40
C VAL A 8 -1.20 4.24 0.53
N ALA A 9 -1.52 3.21 -0.26
CA ALA A 9 -0.62 2.56 -1.21
C ALA A 9 -1.32 2.37 -2.56
N TYR A 10 -0.53 2.24 -3.63
CA TYR A 10 -1.03 2.03 -5.00
C TYR A 10 -0.42 0.75 -5.56
N VAL A 11 -1.27 -0.19 -5.99
CA VAL A 11 -0.86 -1.55 -6.34
C VAL A 11 -1.49 -1.97 -7.67
N PRO A 12 -0.78 -2.65 -8.59
CA PRO A 12 -1.41 -3.29 -9.74
C PRO A 12 -2.60 -4.16 -9.33
N GLU A 13 -3.69 -4.13 -10.11
CA GLU A 13 -4.89 -4.94 -9.83
C GLU A 13 -4.57 -6.43 -9.60
N SER A 14 -3.58 -6.97 -10.31
CA SER A 14 -3.15 -8.36 -10.20
C SER A 14 -2.56 -8.75 -8.84
N HIS A 15 -2.11 -7.79 -8.04
CA HIS A 15 -1.46 -8.03 -6.74
C HIS A 15 -2.19 -7.37 -5.56
N ALA A 16 -3.27 -6.62 -5.81
CA ALA A 16 -3.98 -5.86 -4.78
C ALA A 16 -4.46 -6.75 -3.62
N GLU A 17 -5.05 -7.92 -3.92
CA GLU A 17 -5.52 -8.87 -2.89
C GLU A 17 -4.38 -9.45 -2.05
N ALA A 18 -3.26 -9.80 -2.68
CA ALA A 18 -2.10 -10.35 -1.97
C ALA A 18 -1.49 -9.30 -1.02
N VAL A 19 -1.41 -8.05 -1.47
CA VAL A 19 -0.93 -6.92 -0.65
C VAL A 19 -1.91 -6.63 0.50
N LEU A 20 -3.23 -6.60 0.24
CA LEU A 20 -4.27 -6.40 1.25
C LEU A 20 -4.18 -7.45 2.38
N ALA A 21 -4.04 -8.72 2.01
CA ALA A 21 -3.86 -9.81 2.97
C ALA A 21 -2.60 -9.59 3.81
N ALA A 22 -1.45 -9.35 3.16
CA ALA A 22 -0.18 -9.19 3.86
C ALA A 22 -0.16 -8.02 4.86
N ILE A 23 -0.70 -6.86 4.48
CA ILE A 23 -0.75 -5.70 5.41
C ILE A 23 -1.76 -5.93 6.53
N GLY A 24 -2.88 -6.59 6.26
CA GLY A 24 -3.89 -6.90 7.25
C GLY A 24 -3.41 -7.92 8.29
N ASP A 25 -2.72 -8.98 7.84
CA ASP A 25 -2.06 -9.97 8.71
C ASP A 25 -0.99 -9.31 9.59
N ALA A 26 -0.30 -8.29 9.06
CA ALA A 26 0.66 -7.48 9.80
C ALA A 26 0.02 -6.47 10.77
N GLY A 27 -1.31 -6.34 10.78
CA GLY A 27 -2.07 -5.54 11.75
C GLY A 27 -2.68 -4.25 11.21
N ALA A 28 -2.60 -3.99 9.90
CA ALA A 28 -3.33 -2.88 9.29
C ALA A 28 -4.85 -3.09 9.36
N GLY A 29 -5.61 -2.00 9.48
CA GLY A 29 -7.07 -2.06 9.45
C GLY A 29 -7.71 -2.74 10.65
N ARG A 30 -7.04 -2.76 11.83
CA ARG A 30 -7.64 -3.23 13.08
C ARG A 30 -8.46 -2.11 13.73
N LEU A 31 -9.77 -2.32 13.82
CA LEU A 31 -10.75 -1.37 14.34
C LEU A 31 -11.73 -2.08 15.26
N GLY A 32 -11.58 -1.94 16.58
CA GLY A 32 -12.40 -2.67 17.55
C GLY A 32 -12.36 -4.19 17.32
N ASN A 33 -13.52 -4.78 17.02
CA ASN A 33 -13.67 -6.23 16.73
C ASN A 33 -13.51 -6.58 15.24
N TYR A 34 -13.08 -5.63 14.40
CA TYR A 34 -12.89 -5.82 12.97
C TYR A 34 -11.39 -5.81 12.63
N SER A 35 -11.01 -6.60 11.64
CA SER A 35 -9.64 -6.71 11.12
C SER A 35 -9.66 -6.58 9.61
N HIS A 36 -8.49 -6.32 9.00
CA HIS A 36 -8.33 -6.19 7.55
C HIS A 36 -9.23 -5.10 6.95
N CYS A 37 -9.60 -4.08 7.73
CA CYS A 37 -10.40 -2.97 7.22
C CYS A 37 -9.55 -2.08 6.31
N ALA A 38 -9.93 -2.01 5.05
CA ALA A 38 -9.36 -1.09 4.07
C ALA A 38 -10.47 -0.58 3.14
N PHE A 39 -10.27 0.62 2.62
CA PHE A 39 -11.02 1.13 1.48
C PHE A 39 -10.16 0.98 0.23
N THR A 40 -10.77 0.51 -0.86
CA THR A 40 -10.10 0.37 -2.15
C THR A 40 -10.81 1.15 -3.23
N ALA A 41 -10.05 1.72 -4.16
CA ALA A 41 -10.59 2.40 -5.33
C ALA A 41 -9.71 2.14 -6.57
N PRO A 42 -10.31 1.86 -7.74
CA PRO A 42 -9.54 1.74 -8.97
C PRO A 42 -9.00 3.10 -9.42
N GLY A 43 -7.90 3.08 -10.16
CA GLY A 43 -7.24 4.27 -10.70
C GLY A 43 -6.24 3.93 -11.81
N THR A 44 -5.57 4.96 -12.31
CA THR A 44 -4.50 4.82 -13.31
C THR A 44 -3.19 5.31 -12.74
N GLY A 45 -2.26 4.38 -12.53
CA GLY A 45 -0.87 4.67 -12.21
C GLY A 45 -0.13 5.18 -13.45
N ARG A 46 0.78 6.15 -13.26
CA ARG A 46 1.62 6.69 -14.33
C ARG A 46 3.04 6.84 -13.85
N PHE A 47 3.98 6.29 -14.61
CA PHE A 47 5.40 6.39 -14.31
C PHE A 47 6.23 6.22 -15.58
N THR A 48 7.48 6.64 -15.53
CA THR A 48 8.48 6.38 -16.58
C THR A 48 9.68 5.73 -15.90
N PRO A 49 9.96 4.43 -16.12
CA PRO A 49 11.12 3.80 -15.51
C PRO A 49 12.40 4.47 -16.00
N LEU A 50 13.24 4.92 -15.08
CA LEU A 50 14.50 5.59 -15.40
C LEU A 50 15.62 4.57 -15.69
N ALA A 51 16.77 5.08 -16.15
CA ALA A 51 17.98 4.27 -16.24
C ALA A 51 18.32 3.69 -14.87
N GLY A 52 18.53 2.37 -14.81
CA GLY A 52 18.82 1.64 -13.56
C GLY A 52 17.60 0.98 -12.91
N ALA A 53 16.37 1.31 -13.30
CA ALA A 53 15.18 0.64 -12.78
C ALA A 53 15.02 -0.78 -13.35
N GLU A 54 14.61 -1.75 -12.55
CA GLU A 54 14.16 -3.07 -13.02
C GLU A 54 12.62 -3.14 -12.87
N PRO A 55 11.86 -2.51 -13.78
CA PRO A 55 10.42 -2.38 -13.59
C PRO A 55 9.72 -3.73 -13.74
N PHE A 56 8.80 -4.01 -12.82
CA PHE A 56 7.89 -5.16 -12.94
C PHE A 56 6.96 -5.03 -14.16
N ILE A 57 6.54 -3.81 -14.51
CA ILE A 57 5.69 -3.50 -15.66
C ILE A 57 6.36 -2.40 -16.50
N GLY A 58 6.40 -2.61 -17.81
CA GLY A 58 6.85 -1.62 -18.78
C GLY A 58 8.34 -1.70 -19.10
N ALA A 59 8.85 -0.65 -19.76
CA ALA A 59 10.23 -0.60 -20.21
C ALA A 59 10.93 0.73 -19.86
N ARG A 60 12.26 0.69 -19.70
CA ARG A 60 13.08 1.87 -19.42
C ARG A 60 12.90 2.96 -20.48
N GLY A 61 12.71 4.19 -20.01
CA GLY A 61 12.52 5.37 -20.86
C GLY A 61 11.14 5.44 -21.54
N VAL A 62 10.26 4.46 -21.34
CA VAL A 62 8.91 4.43 -21.90
C VAL A 62 7.91 4.88 -20.83
N PRO A 63 7.09 5.91 -21.09
CA PRO A 63 6.00 6.27 -20.18
C PRO A 63 4.93 5.18 -20.15
N GLU A 64 4.58 4.74 -18.95
CA GLU A 64 3.61 3.68 -18.71
C GLU A 64 2.31 4.24 -18.10
N GLN A 65 1.19 3.58 -18.41
CA GLN A 65 -0.09 3.78 -17.75
C GLN A 65 -0.67 2.42 -17.39
N VAL A 66 -0.96 2.21 -16.11
CA VAL A 66 -1.35 0.89 -15.58
C VAL A 66 -2.62 1.02 -14.75
N ALA A 67 -3.52 0.04 -14.84
CA ALA A 67 -4.65 -0.08 -13.92
C ALA A 67 -4.14 -0.47 -12.53
N GLU A 68 -4.43 0.37 -11.55
CA GLU A 68 -4.00 0.19 -10.16
C GLU A 68 -5.16 0.35 -9.20
N VAL A 69 -5.01 -0.24 -8.02
CA VAL A 69 -5.91 -0.08 -6.88
C VAL A 69 -5.22 0.80 -5.85
N ARG A 70 -5.85 1.90 -5.50
CA ARG A 70 -5.52 2.67 -4.30
C ARG A 70 -6.08 1.93 -3.09
N ILE A 71 -5.21 1.51 -2.18
CA ILE A 71 -5.56 0.90 -0.89
C ILE A 71 -5.37 1.95 0.19
N GLU A 72 -6.37 2.13 1.06
CA GLU A 72 -6.35 3.08 2.18
C GLU A 72 -6.82 2.39 3.47
N CYS A 73 -6.04 2.47 4.55
CA CYS A 73 -6.41 1.91 5.84
C CYS A 73 -5.77 2.67 7.01
N VAL A 74 -6.23 2.40 8.24
CA VAL A 74 -5.58 2.90 9.45
C VAL A 74 -4.62 1.87 10.03
N VAL A 75 -3.56 2.33 10.67
CA VAL A 75 -2.54 1.50 11.31
C VAL A 75 -2.20 2.08 12.67
N ASP A 76 -2.08 1.23 13.70
CA ASP A 76 -1.50 1.63 14.98
C ASP A 76 -0.02 1.99 14.81
N ASP A 77 0.43 3.08 15.44
CA ASP A 77 1.82 3.52 15.39
C ASP A 77 2.81 2.38 15.72
N GLY A 78 2.56 1.60 16.78
CA GLY A 78 3.40 0.46 17.14
C GLY A 78 3.43 -0.71 16.14
N MET A 79 2.50 -0.73 15.18
CA MET A 79 2.42 -1.74 14.11
C MET A 79 2.92 -1.21 12.76
N LEU A 80 3.15 0.11 12.63
CA LEU A 80 3.41 0.76 11.35
C LEU A 80 4.63 0.16 10.63
N ASP A 81 5.74 -0.04 11.34
CA ASP A 81 6.95 -0.62 10.79
C ASP A 81 6.74 -2.06 10.28
N ALA A 82 5.95 -2.86 11.01
CA ALA A 82 5.64 -4.22 10.61
C ALA A 82 4.78 -4.25 9.34
N VAL A 83 3.78 -3.36 9.29
CA VAL A 83 2.89 -3.20 8.13
C VAL A 83 3.65 -2.72 6.90
N ILE A 84 4.54 -1.73 7.03
CA ILE A 84 5.35 -1.23 5.89
C ILE A 84 6.28 -2.34 5.36
N ARG A 85 6.89 -3.15 6.24
CA ARG A 85 7.69 -4.30 5.81
C ARG A 85 6.86 -5.32 5.05
N ALA A 86 5.66 -5.64 5.54
CA ALA A 86 4.75 -6.57 4.88
C ALA A 86 4.29 -6.04 3.51
N LEU A 87 3.93 -4.75 3.43
CA LEU A 87 3.60 -4.05 2.19
C LEU A 87 4.73 -4.24 1.18
N ARG A 88 5.97 -3.85 1.52
CA ARG A 88 7.12 -3.95 0.61
C ARG A 88 7.41 -5.37 0.18
N ALA A 89 7.27 -6.36 1.06
CA ALA A 89 7.55 -7.76 0.75
C ALA A 89 6.51 -8.39 -0.20
N ALA A 90 5.24 -7.99 -0.08
CA ALA A 90 4.16 -8.50 -0.93
C ALA A 90 3.97 -7.72 -2.23
N HIS A 91 4.50 -6.50 -2.30
CA HIS A 91 4.33 -5.63 -3.46
C HIS A 91 5.20 -6.08 -4.65
N PRO A 92 4.68 -6.09 -5.89
CA PRO A 92 5.45 -6.54 -7.05
C PRO A 92 6.51 -5.53 -7.52
N TYR A 93 6.31 -4.24 -7.25
CA TYR A 93 7.29 -3.20 -7.60
C TYR A 93 8.45 -3.16 -6.61
N GLU A 94 9.67 -2.97 -7.13
CA GLU A 94 10.89 -2.75 -6.34
C GLU A 94 10.74 -1.56 -5.38
N GLU A 95 10.17 -0.46 -5.87
CA GLU A 95 9.87 0.74 -5.10
C GLU A 95 8.36 1.03 -5.09
N PRO A 96 7.60 0.48 -4.12
CA PRO A 96 6.17 0.77 -4.01
C PRO A 96 5.91 2.22 -3.61
N ALA A 97 4.98 2.87 -4.30
CA ALA A 97 4.46 4.17 -3.90
C ALA A 97 3.47 4.00 -2.74
N PHE A 98 3.80 4.55 -1.58
CA PHE A 98 2.88 4.66 -0.45
C PHE A 98 3.19 5.90 0.38
N MET A 99 2.24 6.28 1.22
CA MET A 99 2.33 7.44 2.10
C MET A 99 1.67 7.13 3.42
N THR A 100 2.21 7.72 4.48
CA THR A 100 1.66 7.59 5.83
C THR A 100 1.71 8.92 6.55
N TRP A 101 0.68 9.21 7.34
CA TRP A 101 0.67 10.40 8.20
C TRP A 101 -0.17 10.12 9.45
N PRO A 102 0.15 10.78 10.58
CA PRO A 102 -0.67 10.68 11.77
C PRO A 102 -2.09 11.18 11.52
N VAL A 103 -3.07 10.46 12.06
CA VAL A 103 -4.49 10.84 12.00
C VAL A 103 -5.13 10.71 13.37
N ASN A 104 -6.14 11.54 13.60
CA ASN A 104 -7.03 11.39 14.75
C ASN A 104 -8.18 10.47 14.33
N GLY A 105 -8.19 9.25 14.84
CA GLY A 105 -9.32 8.32 14.72
C GLY A 105 -9.98 8.12 16.08
N HIS A 106 -11.30 7.94 16.10
CA HIS A 106 -11.98 7.54 17.33
C HIS A 106 -11.67 6.06 17.60
N ARG A 107 -11.04 5.76 18.74
CA ARG A 107 -10.97 4.41 19.32
C ARG A 107 -11.83 4.36 20.56
#